data_AF-A0A951P259-F1
#
_entry.id   AF-A0A951P259-F1
#
_cell.length_a   1.000
_cell.length_b   1.000
_cell.length_c   1.000
_cell.angle_alpha   90.00
_cell.angle_beta   90.00
_cell.angle_gamma   90.00
#
_symmetry.space_group_name_H-M   'P 1'
#
loop_
_entity.id
_entity.type
_entity.pdbx_description
1 polymer ?
#
loop_
_entity_poly.entity_id
_entity_poly.type
_entity_poly.pdbx_seq_one_letter_code
_entity_poly.pdbx_strand_id
1 'polypeptide(L)'
;MAKTNFSRGRRVPAAWFNAMQAIDFNGTDVDGSYPPLTDSALTAAPGNIKANWTAFQNVLRVTAANGLVVDYAGGSVVLPSGEVLTISPGQLSLAPNTESFVFVNSAGLVQSSTIRPVRSVMLGKVLTNNIQIVGAVEDLRPRYQVLPIAQSIRIFGGSGEQGSYTLSSGTATLSGENWFQNFTVSAGATLTIAGGATLFCSGNVTISGNVVVTAPIAGGSGHYGVFAPQSYPNYIGAGVGGGASVNSISTNTYSYFTSPVGSGGAGSFIANLAGGIAMRTPRGGNGGGCLIIEAAGTITVTGTITANGENGQGNASVLNFAGGALTGFPGGLITGAGGGSGGLIWLKSLRSVVASAGSQLSVKGGDGGTGYPDASTFQTAGGGGGGWLVTTAPTVNLTGAAINLNGGVSTIATAVNGSVSGGSFAGLGGGPGQAGSVGQLQVRNIIPI
;
A
#
# COMPACT_ATOMS: atom_id res chain seq x y z
N MET A 1 44.45 -33.19 -31.13
CA MET A 1 43.68 -34.16 -31.95
C MET A 1 43.87 -33.88 -33.44
N ALA A 2 43.62 -34.85 -34.33
CA ALA A 2 43.60 -34.60 -35.77
C ALA A 2 42.40 -33.68 -36.11
N LYS A 3 42.66 -32.56 -36.78
CA LYS A 3 41.64 -31.56 -37.11
C LYS A 3 40.80 -31.99 -38.31
N THR A 4 39.49 -31.77 -38.26
CA THR A 4 38.57 -32.08 -39.36
C THR A 4 38.70 -31.01 -40.44
N ASN A 5 39.24 -31.40 -41.60
CA ASN A 5 39.24 -30.54 -42.77
C ASN A 5 37.85 -30.53 -43.43
N PHE A 6 37.25 -29.34 -43.55
CA PHE A 6 36.03 -29.14 -44.31
C PHE A 6 36.39 -28.69 -45.73
N SER A 7 35.97 -29.48 -46.72
CA SER A 7 36.05 -29.08 -48.12
C SER A 7 34.90 -28.14 -48.49
N ARG A 8 35.12 -27.27 -49.48
CA ARG A 8 34.14 -26.29 -49.95
C ARG A 8 32.85 -27.00 -50.38
N GLY A 9 31.72 -26.61 -49.78
CA GLY A 9 30.39 -27.19 -50.05
C GLY A 9 29.97 -28.32 -49.11
N ARG A 10 30.81 -28.73 -48.15
CA ARG A 10 30.41 -29.72 -47.13
C ARG A 10 29.33 -29.14 -46.21
N ARG A 11 28.17 -29.79 -46.16
CA ARG A 11 27.10 -29.43 -45.22
C ARG A 11 27.54 -29.70 -43.80
N VAL A 12 27.43 -28.68 -42.95
CA VAL A 12 27.71 -28.76 -41.52
C VAL A 12 26.37 -28.83 -40.79
N PRO A 13 26.11 -29.85 -39.97
CA PRO A 13 24.87 -29.96 -39.20
C PRO A 13 24.72 -28.82 -38.18
N ALA A 14 23.50 -28.35 -37.94
CA ALA A 14 23.22 -27.29 -36.96
C ALA A 14 23.74 -27.62 -35.55
N ALA A 15 23.75 -28.91 -35.16
CA ALA A 15 24.31 -29.38 -33.90
C ALA A 15 25.82 -29.09 -33.77
N TRP A 16 26.58 -29.17 -34.87
CA TRP A 16 28.02 -28.86 -34.86
C TRP A 16 28.26 -27.36 -34.72
N PHE A 17 27.48 -26.54 -35.43
CA PHE A 17 27.59 -25.07 -35.35
C PHE A 17 27.19 -24.53 -33.98
N ASN A 18 26.14 -25.09 -33.37
CA ASN A 18 25.69 -24.72 -32.03
C ASN A 18 26.72 -25.11 -30.95
N ALA A 19 27.46 -26.21 -31.13
CA ALA A 19 28.53 -26.59 -30.22
C ALA A 19 29.71 -25.60 -30.21
N MET A 20 29.92 -24.82 -31.29
CA MET A 20 30.97 -23.80 -31.35
C MET A 20 30.62 -22.49 -30.64
N GLN A 21 29.34 -22.22 -30.35
CA GLN A 21 28.90 -20.93 -29.80
C GLN A 21 28.90 -20.86 -28.26
N ALA A 22 29.15 -21.98 -27.57
CA ALA A 22 29.21 -22.02 -26.12
C ALA A 22 30.67 -21.95 -25.63
N ILE A 23 30.99 -20.94 -24.81
CA ILE A 23 32.26 -20.91 -24.08
C ILE A 23 32.18 -21.98 -22.99
N ASP A 24 32.94 -23.06 -23.15
CA ASP A 24 33.06 -24.16 -22.19
C ASP A 24 34.46 -24.13 -21.52
N PHE A 25 34.50 -24.31 -20.20
CA PHE A 25 35.71 -24.29 -19.37
C PHE A 25 36.16 -25.70 -18.93
N ASN A 26 35.68 -26.76 -19.59
CA ASN A 26 35.96 -28.16 -19.22
C ASN A 26 37.39 -28.65 -19.51
N GLY A 27 38.24 -27.84 -20.16
CA GLY A 27 39.66 -28.14 -20.40
C GLY A 27 39.95 -29.16 -21.51
N THR A 28 38.96 -29.56 -22.31
CA THR A 28 39.18 -30.50 -23.44
C THR A 28 39.35 -29.77 -24.77
N ASP A 29 40.45 -30.04 -25.47
CA ASP A 29 40.75 -29.50 -26.80
C ASP A 29 39.96 -30.27 -27.87
N VAL A 30 38.73 -29.83 -28.15
CA VAL A 30 37.84 -30.45 -29.14
C VAL A 30 37.97 -29.75 -30.49
N ASP A 31 38.04 -30.53 -31.56
CA ASP A 31 38.14 -30.03 -32.91
C ASP A 31 36.95 -29.11 -33.29
N GLY A 32 37.24 -27.89 -33.74
CA GLY A 32 36.26 -26.84 -33.99
C GLY A 32 36.02 -25.87 -32.81
N SER A 33 36.64 -26.08 -31.64
CA SER A 33 36.64 -25.09 -30.57
C SER A 33 37.91 -24.24 -30.59
N TYR A 34 37.83 -22.97 -30.15
CA TYR A 34 39.05 -22.25 -29.77
C TYR A 34 39.62 -22.90 -28.51
N PRO A 35 40.95 -22.93 -28.33
CA PRO A 35 41.54 -23.38 -27.08
C PRO A 35 40.88 -22.62 -25.92
N PRO A 36 40.45 -23.30 -24.85
CA PRO A 36 39.88 -22.64 -23.69
C PRO A 36 40.81 -21.53 -23.20
N LEU A 37 40.25 -20.41 -22.77
CA LEU A 37 41.03 -19.37 -22.11
C LEU A 37 41.59 -19.95 -20.82
N THR A 38 42.89 -20.25 -20.82
CA THR A 38 43.62 -20.60 -19.60
C THR A 38 43.82 -19.36 -18.75
N ASP A 39 44.08 -19.52 -17.46
CA ASP A 39 44.37 -18.39 -16.58
C ASP A 39 45.58 -17.56 -17.09
N SER A 40 46.53 -18.21 -17.77
CA SER A 40 47.68 -17.57 -18.43
C SER A 40 47.33 -16.82 -19.72
N ALA A 41 46.18 -17.11 -20.34
CA ALA A 41 45.70 -16.41 -21.54
C ALA A 41 45.09 -15.04 -21.21
N LEU A 42 44.81 -14.76 -19.93
CA LEU A 42 44.27 -13.49 -19.46
C LEU A 42 45.35 -12.70 -18.71
N THR A 43 45.61 -11.47 -19.17
CA THR A 43 46.57 -10.57 -18.53
C THR A 43 46.04 -10.07 -17.17
N ALA A 44 46.92 -10.06 -16.17
CA ALA A 44 46.66 -9.48 -14.85
C ALA A 44 46.90 -7.96 -14.81
N ALA A 45 47.24 -7.32 -15.94
CA ALA A 45 47.47 -5.88 -15.99
C ALA A 45 46.18 -5.09 -15.66
N PRO A 46 46.28 -3.97 -14.91
CA PRO A 46 45.13 -3.13 -14.55
C PRO A 46 44.26 -2.77 -15.76
N GLY A 47 42.94 -2.75 -15.56
CA GLY A 47 41.96 -2.44 -16.61
C GLY A 47 41.49 -3.64 -17.44
N ASN A 48 42.15 -4.80 -17.34
CA ASN A 48 41.75 -6.02 -18.04
C ASN A 48 40.76 -6.87 -17.24
N ILE A 49 40.05 -7.77 -17.93
CA ILE A 49 38.97 -8.58 -17.37
C ILE A 49 39.40 -9.40 -16.14
N LYS A 50 40.61 -9.95 -16.13
CA LYS A 50 41.12 -10.75 -15.00
C LYS A 50 41.30 -9.91 -13.75
N ALA A 51 42.00 -8.78 -13.85
CA ALA A 51 42.20 -7.86 -12.73
C ALA A 51 40.85 -7.31 -12.22
N ASN A 52 39.93 -6.95 -13.12
CA ASN A 52 38.61 -6.45 -12.76
C ASN A 52 37.74 -7.52 -12.09
N TRP A 53 37.77 -8.75 -12.59
CA TRP A 53 37.05 -9.88 -12.00
C TRP A 53 37.60 -10.23 -10.62
N THR A 54 38.93 -10.30 -10.46
CA THR A 54 39.55 -10.56 -9.17
C THR A 54 39.27 -9.43 -8.17
N ALA A 55 39.29 -8.16 -8.62
CA ALA A 55 38.92 -7.03 -7.78
C ALA A 55 37.46 -7.14 -7.31
N PHE A 56 36.52 -7.42 -8.23
CA PHE A 56 35.12 -7.65 -7.92
C PHE A 56 34.92 -8.83 -6.95
N GLN A 57 35.56 -9.97 -7.22
CA GLN A 57 35.48 -11.17 -6.40
C GLN A 57 36.06 -10.96 -5.00
N ASN A 58 37.04 -10.08 -4.83
CA ASN A 58 37.70 -9.84 -3.54
C ASN A 58 37.05 -8.72 -2.71
N VAL A 59 36.01 -8.04 -3.21
CA VAL A 59 35.26 -7.02 -2.45
C VAL A 59 34.73 -7.61 -1.14
N LEU A 60 35.07 -7.01 0.01
CA LEU A 60 34.68 -7.46 1.36
C LEU A 60 35.15 -8.87 1.74
N ARG A 61 36.10 -9.46 1.00
CA ARG A 61 36.62 -10.79 1.30
C ARG A 61 37.33 -10.80 2.64
N VAL A 62 37.09 -11.86 3.42
CA VAL A 62 37.84 -12.14 4.65
C VAL A 62 38.97 -13.12 4.32
N THR A 63 40.17 -12.83 4.80
CA THR A 63 41.35 -13.69 4.67
C THR A 63 42.03 -13.87 6.02
N ALA A 64 42.61 -15.06 6.25
CA ALA A 64 43.37 -15.31 7.46
C ALA A 64 44.66 -14.47 7.45
N ALA A 65 44.94 -13.79 8.56
CA ALA A 65 46.20 -13.12 8.83
C ALA A 65 47.01 -13.95 9.85
N ASN A 66 48.05 -13.35 10.44
CA ASN A 66 48.84 -14.02 11.47
C ASN A 66 48.08 -14.16 12.79
N GLY A 67 48.21 -15.32 13.43
CA GLY A 67 47.59 -15.59 14.72
C GLY A 67 46.06 -15.68 14.66
N LEU A 68 45.39 -15.01 15.58
CA LEU A 68 43.92 -14.98 15.69
C LEU A 68 43.30 -13.77 14.97
N VAL A 69 43.97 -13.25 13.94
CA VAL A 69 43.53 -12.05 13.22
C VAL A 69 43.07 -12.43 11.82
N VAL A 70 41.99 -11.81 11.37
CA VAL A 70 41.58 -11.81 9.97
C VAL A 70 41.75 -10.42 9.37
N ASP A 71 42.16 -10.38 8.11
CA ASP A 71 42.05 -9.20 7.27
C ASP A 71 40.70 -9.23 6.55
N TYR A 72 40.07 -8.08 6.37
CA TYR A 72 38.92 -7.93 5.48
C TYR A 72 39.17 -6.82 4.46
N ALA A 73 38.86 -7.10 3.20
CA ALA A 73 38.95 -6.11 2.13
C ALA A 73 37.86 -5.05 2.27
N GLY A 74 38.12 -3.86 1.73
CA GLY A 74 37.11 -2.81 1.63
C GLY A 74 36.04 -3.14 0.60
N GLY A 75 34.94 -2.38 0.64
CA GLY A 75 33.85 -2.54 -0.30
C GLY A 75 32.62 -1.73 0.08
N SER A 76 31.57 -1.82 -0.73
CA SER A 76 30.27 -1.22 -0.39
C SER A 76 29.28 -2.29 0.03
N VAL A 77 28.50 -2.02 1.07
CA VAL A 77 27.40 -2.87 1.52
C VAL A 77 26.11 -2.08 1.59
N VAL A 78 24.99 -2.74 1.30
CA VAL A 78 23.67 -2.19 1.63
C VAL A 78 23.28 -2.71 2.99
N LEU A 79 23.10 -1.80 3.94
CA LEU A 79 22.63 -2.13 5.29
C LEU A 79 21.16 -2.57 5.26
N PRO A 80 20.65 -3.25 6.30
CA PRO A 80 19.21 -3.50 6.44
C PRO A 80 18.36 -2.21 6.36
N SER A 81 18.95 -1.06 6.71
CA SER A 81 18.38 0.28 6.55
C SER A 81 18.37 0.79 5.10
N GLY A 82 18.89 0.06 4.12
CA GLY A 82 18.95 0.44 2.69
C GLY A 82 20.00 1.48 2.34
N GLU A 83 20.69 2.01 3.34
CA GLU A 83 21.84 2.87 3.14
C GLU A 83 22.99 2.06 2.53
N VAL A 84 23.63 2.65 1.51
CA VAL A 84 24.86 2.12 0.94
C VAL A 84 26.02 2.68 1.74
N LEU A 85 26.72 1.83 2.49
CA LEU A 85 27.88 2.21 3.28
C LEU A 85 29.15 1.65 2.67
N THR A 86 30.20 2.48 2.60
CA THR A 86 31.55 2.04 2.22
C THR A 86 32.32 1.58 3.47
N ILE A 87 32.69 0.31 3.48
CA ILE A 87 33.56 -0.31 4.48
C ILE A 87 35.01 -0.13 4.03
N SER A 88 35.82 0.50 4.89
CA SER A 88 37.27 0.57 4.68
C SER A 88 37.91 -0.78 5.00
N PRO A 89 38.98 -1.20 4.29
CA PRO A 89 39.72 -2.41 4.65
C PRO A 89 40.25 -2.33 6.09
N GLY A 90 40.36 -3.45 6.76
CA GLY A 90 40.85 -3.49 8.13
C GLY A 90 41.12 -4.88 8.65
N GLN A 91 41.36 -4.94 9.96
CA GLN A 91 41.66 -6.16 10.70
C GLN A 91 40.66 -6.40 11.82
N LEU A 92 40.41 -7.67 12.14
CA LEU A 92 39.55 -8.08 13.24
C LEU A 92 40.21 -9.22 14.01
N SER A 93 40.36 -9.05 15.32
CA SER A 93 40.83 -10.10 16.22
C SER A 93 39.68 -11.04 16.61
N LEU A 94 39.95 -12.33 16.61
CA LEU A 94 39.01 -13.41 16.95
C LEU A 94 39.37 -14.02 18.31
N ALA A 95 38.37 -14.61 18.97
CA ALA A 95 38.59 -15.34 20.22
C ALA A 95 39.22 -16.72 19.96
N PRO A 96 40.16 -17.20 20.80
CA PRO A 96 40.78 -18.50 20.64
C PRO A 96 39.80 -19.65 20.85
N ASN A 97 40.04 -20.79 20.20
CA ASN A 97 39.24 -22.02 20.34
C ASN A 97 37.74 -21.84 20.03
N THR A 98 37.41 -20.97 19.07
CA THR A 98 36.02 -20.71 18.67
C THR A 98 35.81 -20.82 17.16
N GLU A 99 34.58 -21.19 16.79
CA GLU A 99 34.04 -20.86 15.47
C GLU A 99 33.43 -19.46 15.53
N SER A 100 33.94 -18.55 14.69
CA SER A 100 33.52 -17.15 14.63
C SER A 100 32.99 -16.82 13.24
N PHE A 101 31.81 -16.19 13.21
CA PHE A 101 31.23 -15.57 12.03
C PHE A 101 31.69 -14.12 11.95
N VAL A 102 32.28 -13.72 10.83
CA VAL A 102 32.67 -12.33 10.53
C VAL A 102 31.58 -11.71 9.67
N PHE A 103 31.07 -10.55 10.08
CA PHE A 103 29.92 -9.92 9.43
C PHE A 103 29.92 -8.40 9.59
N VAL A 104 29.17 -7.72 8.72
CA VAL A 104 28.82 -6.30 8.89
C VAL A 104 27.48 -6.20 9.61
N ASN A 105 27.45 -5.49 10.73
CA ASN A 105 26.24 -5.31 11.53
C ASN A 105 25.31 -4.24 10.95
N SER A 106 24.13 -4.04 11.57
CA SER A 106 23.15 -3.05 11.10
C SER A 106 23.61 -1.59 11.21
N ALA A 107 24.67 -1.31 11.97
CA ALA A 107 25.30 0.00 12.08
C ALA A 107 26.49 0.17 11.12
N GLY A 108 26.79 -0.83 10.30
CA GLY A 108 27.89 -0.76 9.33
C GLY A 108 29.27 -1.08 9.86
N LEU A 109 29.38 -1.67 11.06
CA LEU A 109 30.66 -2.08 11.63
C LEU A 109 30.94 -3.55 11.32
N VAL A 110 32.19 -3.87 10.98
CA VAL A 110 32.68 -5.24 10.84
C VAL A 110 32.99 -5.80 12.23
N GLN A 111 32.39 -6.92 12.59
CA GLN A 111 32.59 -7.58 13.88
C GLN A 111 32.47 -9.10 13.76
N SER A 112 32.79 -9.81 14.84
CA SER A 112 32.66 -11.28 14.93
C SER A 112 31.70 -11.73 16.03
N SER A 113 31.07 -12.90 15.82
CA SER A 113 30.26 -13.56 16.85
C SER A 113 30.35 -15.07 16.72
N THR A 114 30.19 -15.79 17.83
CA THR A 114 30.07 -17.26 17.84
C THR A 114 28.67 -17.74 17.43
N ILE A 115 27.68 -16.84 17.40
CA ILE A 115 26.32 -17.12 16.95
C ILE A 115 26.09 -16.40 15.63
N ARG A 116 25.53 -17.11 14.65
CA ARG A 116 25.20 -16.51 13.34
C ARG A 116 24.17 -15.38 13.53
N PRO A 117 24.48 -14.13 13.17
CA PRO A 117 23.54 -13.03 13.33
C PRO A 117 22.44 -13.07 12.27
N VAL A 118 21.22 -12.70 12.69
CA VAL A 118 20.01 -12.76 11.85
C VAL A 118 19.84 -11.50 10.98
N ARG A 119 20.45 -10.38 11.37
CA ARG A 119 20.37 -9.07 10.68
C ARG A 119 21.76 -8.51 10.40
N SER A 120 22.46 -9.12 9.46
CA SER A 120 23.83 -8.73 9.09
C SER A 120 24.18 -9.16 7.67
N VAL A 121 25.20 -8.53 7.09
CA VAL A 121 25.84 -9.02 5.86
C VAL A 121 26.97 -9.96 6.27
N MET A 122 26.81 -11.25 6.03
CA MET A 122 27.83 -12.25 6.34
C MET A 122 29.02 -12.10 5.40
N LEU A 123 30.23 -12.13 5.95
CA LEU A 123 31.47 -12.03 5.17
C LEU A 123 32.22 -13.37 5.17
N GLY A 124 32.31 -14.04 6.31
CA GLY A 124 32.97 -15.34 6.37
C GLY A 124 32.78 -16.06 7.69
N LYS A 125 33.25 -17.30 7.73
CA LYS A 125 33.30 -18.13 8.94
C LYS A 125 34.72 -18.65 9.13
N VAL A 126 35.19 -18.59 10.37
CA VAL A 126 36.57 -18.86 10.73
C VAL A 126 36.60 -19.77 11.96
N LEU A 127 37.39 -20.83 11.88
CA LEU A 127 37.67 -21.69 13.03
C LEU A 127 39.05 -21.34 13.58
N THR A 128 39.17 -21.24 14.89
CA THR A 128 40.43 -20.91 15.58
C THR A 128 40.80 -21.99 16.59
N ASN A 129 42.09 -22.14 16.86
CA ASN A 129 42.59 -22.83 18.05
C ASN A 129 43.16 -21.78 19.04
N ASN A 130 44.01 -22.21 19.97
CA ASN A 130 44.55 -21.33 21.00
C ASN A 130 45.46 -20.20 20.49
N ILE A 131 46.07 -20.36 19.30
CA ILE A 131 47.10 -19.43 18.81
C ILE A 131 46.89 -18.97 17.37
N GLN A 132 46.09 -19.67 16.57
CA GLN A 132 45.93 -19.39 15.15
C GLN A 132 44.55 -19.75 14.59
N ILE A 133 44.26 -19.22 13.41
CA ILE A 133 43.19 -19.71 12.53
C ILE A 133 43.55 -21.10 12.03
N VAL A 134 42.59 -22.03 12.08
CA VAL A 134 42.75 -23.41 11.64
C VAL A 134 41.90 -23.66 10.40
N GLY A 135 42.52 -24.17 9.34
CA GLY A 135 41.86 -24.42 8.07
C GLY A 135 41.69 -23.15 7.23
N ALA A 136 40.81 -23.23 6.23
CA ALA A 136 40.50 -22.10 5.36
C ALA A 136 39.37 -21.24 5.95
N VAL A 137 39.43 -19.92 5.69
CA VAL A 137 38.28 -19.03 5.89
C VAL A 137 37.18 -19.45 4.91
N GLU A 138 36.02 -19.83 5.44
CA GLU A 138 34.85 -20.13 4.62
C GLU A 138 34.21 -18.81 4.18
N ASP A 139 34.11 -18.61 2.86
CA ASP A 139 33.50 -17.43 2.28
C ASP A 139 31.97 -17.53 2.33
N LEU A 140 31.36 -16.69 3.17
CA LEU A 140 29.90 -16.62 3.33
C LEU A 140 29.28 -15.42 2.63
N ARG A 141 30.05 -14.69 1.82
CA ARG A 141 29.53 -13.55 1.08
C ARG A 141 28.47 -14.04 0.10
N PRO A 142 27.32 -13.34 0.00
CA PRO A 142 26.40 -13.58 -1.08
C PRO A 142 27.11 -13.25 -2.40
N ARG A 143 27.29 -14.26 -3.27
CA ARG A 143 27.96 -14.11 -4.58
C ARG A 143 27.28 -13.05 -5.47
N TYR A 144 26.00 -12.80 -5.19
CA TYR A 144 25.23 -11.70 -5.74
C TYR A 144 24.58 -11.01 -4.55
N GLN A 145 24.96 -9.76 -4.30
CA GLN A 145 24.12 -8.92 -3.47
C GLN A 145 22.88 -8.65 -4.31
N VAL A 146 21.72 -9.20 -3.92
CA VAL A 146 20.44 -8.80 -4.51
C VAL A 146 20.19 -7.39 -4.02
N LEU A 147 20.84 -6.44 -4.70
CA LEU A 147 20.45 -5.05 -4.62
C LEU A 147 18.99 -5.01 -5.08
N PRO A 148 18.08 -4.32 -4.38
CA PRO A 148 16.90 -3.81 -5.03
C PRO A 148 17.41 -2.93 -6.16
N ILE A 149 17.52 -3.49 -7.36
CA ILE A 149 17.84 -2.73 -8.55
C ILE A 149 16.70 -1.73 -8.65
N ALA A 150 16.98 -0.44 -8.79
CA ALA A 150 15.93 0.54 -9.09
C ALA A 150 15.10 0.13 -10.34
N GLN A 151 15.66 -0.77 -11.17
CA GLN A 151 15.03 -1.42 -12.31
C GLN A 151 14.11 -2.61 -11.98
N SER A 152 14.01 -3.13 -10.75
CA SER A 152 13.00 -4.13 -10.40
C SER A 152 11.57 -3.56 -10.44
N ILE A 153 11.43 -2.23 -10.44
CA ILE A 153 10.19 -1.50 -10.79
C ILE A 153 9.74 -1.86 -12.21
N ARG A 154 10.68 -2.16 -13.11
CA ARG A 154 10.41 -2.46 -14.52
C ARG A 154 9.73 -3.82 -14.74
N ILE A 155 9.81 -4.74 -13.76
CA ILE A 155 9.19 -6.08 -13.85
C ILE A 155 7.68 -6.03 -13.49
N PHE A 156 7.19 -4.95 -12.85
CA PHE A 156 5.77 -4.80 -12.48
C PHE A 156 5.05 -3.61 -13.14
N GLY A 157 5.47 -3.20 -14.35
CA GLY A 157 4.56 -2.52 -15.30
C GLY A 157 4.29 -1.02 -15.12
N GLY A 158 5.30 -0.19 -14.80
CA GLY A 158 5.10 1.27 -14.73
C GLY A 158 5.01 2.02 -16.07
N SER A 159 4.19 3.08 -16.13
CA SER A 159 3.78 3.85 -17.33
C SER A 159 4.70 4.99 -17.83
N GLY A 160 5.95 5.10 -17.37
CA GLY A 160 6.96 5.98 -18.00
C GLY A 160 7.27 7.34 -17.35
N GLU A 161 6.66 7.72 -16.22
CA GLU A 161 6.98 8.97 -15.46
C GLU A 161 7.79 8.71 -14.17
N GLN A 162 8.66 7.70 -14.20
CA GLN A 162 9.17 6.92 -13.06
C GLN A 162 10.27 7.59 -12.20
N GLY A 163 10.09 8.87 -11.85
CA GLY A 163 10.92 9.59 -10.89
C GLY A 163 10.41 9.50 -9.45
N SER A 164 11.01 10.29 -8.57
CA SER A 164 10.40 10.59 -7.27
C SER A 164 9.26 11.59 -7.48
N TYR A 165 8.05 11.28 -7.01
CA TYR A 165 6.95 12.23 -6.98
C TYR A 165 7.05 13.08 -5.72
N THR A 166 7.05 14.41 -5.89
CA THR A 166 7.02 15.36 -4.78
C THR A 166 5.97 16.42 -5.06
N LEU A 167 4.88 16.38 -4.30
CA LEU A 167 3.95 17.50 -4.23
C LEU A 167 4.43 18.47 -3.14
N SER A 168 5.18 19.49 -3.55
CA SER A 168 5.80 20.46 -2.64
C SER A 168 4.79 21.44 -2.04
N SER A 169 3.73 21.79 -2.78
CA SER A 169 2.69 22.74 -2.36
C SER A 169 1.46 22.62 -3.27
N GLY A 170 0.33 23.22 -2.86
CA GLY A 170 -0.87 23.31 -3.69
C GLY A 170 -1.67 22.01 -3.75
N THR A 171 -2.40 21.81 -4.84
CA THR A 171 -3.31 20.67 -5.02
C THR A 171 -2.94 19.84 -6.25
N ALA A 172 -2.99 18.52 -6.13
CA ALA A 172 -2.90 17.61 -7.27
C ALA A 172 -3.94 16.49 -7.16
N THR A 173 -4.24 15.82 -8.27
CA THR A 173 -5.18 14.70 -8.30
C THR A 173 -4.51 13.48 -8.92
N LEU A 174 -4.67 12.31 -8.27
CA LEU A 174 -4.28 11.01 -8.80
C LEU A 174 -5.46 10.04 -8.77
N SER A 175 -5.40 9.00 -9.59
CA SER A 175 -6.38 7.91 -9.64
C SER A 175 -5.74 6.66 -10.23
N GLY A 176 -6.33 5.49 -9.99
CA GLY A 176 -5.88 4.23 -10.59
C GLY A 176 -4.50 3.80 -10.09
N GLU A 177 -3.75 3.11 -10.94
CA GLU A 177 -2.42 2.60 -10.58
C GLU A 177 -1.32 3.60 -10.92
N ASN A 178 -0.41 3.83 -9.97
CA ASN A 178 0.68 4.79 -10.11
C ASN A 178 1.99 4.18 -9.58
N TRP A 179 3.11 4.47 -10.24
CA TRP A 179 4.42 3.90 -9.91
C TRP A 179 5.46 5.01 -9.69
N PHE A 180 6.14 4.98 -8.54
CA PHE A 180 7.11 5.99 -8.14
C PHE A 180 8.40 5.38 -7.58
N GLN A 181 9.49 6.13 -7.64
CA GLN A 181 10.68 5.80 -6.86
C GLN A 181 10.46 6.14 -5.39
N ASN A 182 10.35 7.42 -5.07
CA ASN A 182 9.86 7.90 -3.77
C ASN A 182 8.58 8.69 -3.98
N PHE A 183 7.74 8.75 -2.95
CA PHE A 183 6.51 9.51 -2.99
C PHE A 183 6.42 10.45 -1.80
N THR A 184 6.28 11.75 -2.06
CA THR A 184 6.23 12.77 -1.03
C THR A 184 5.06 13.72 -1.24
N VAL A 185 4.24 13.87 -0.21
CA VAL A 185 3.25 14.96 -0.10
C VAL A 185 3.71 15.86 1.04
N SER A 186 4.23 17.03 0.70
CA SER A 186 4.83 17.96 1.67
C SER A 186 3.75 18.63 2.53
N ALA A 187 4.16 19.13 3.70
CA ALA A 187 3.25 19.90 4.56
C ALA A 187 2.67 21.11 3.80
N GLY A 188 1.37 21.37 3.99
CA GLY A 188 0.65 22.43 3.26
C GLY A 188 0.21 22.06 1.84
N ALA A 189 0.59 20.89 1.32
CA ALA A 189 0.04 20.34 0.09
C ALA A 189 -1.19 19.46 0.35
N THR A 190 -2.08 19.38 -0.65
CA THR A 190 -3.25 18.49 -0.64
C THR A 190 -3.27 17.64 -1.90
N LEU A 191 -3.17 16.33 -1.75
CA LEU A 191 -3.36 15.38 -2.82
C LEU A 191 -4.78 14.80 -2.75
N THR A 192 -5.51 14.90 -3.85
CA THR A 192 -6.82 14.26 -4.02
C THR A 192 -6.65 12.92 -4.73
N ILE A 193 -7.18 11.85 -4.16
CA ILE A 193 -7.29 10.55 -4.83
C ILE A 193 -8.72 10.41 -5.34
N ALA A 194 -8.91 10.46 -6.66
CA ALA A 194 -10.22 10.44 -7.27
C ALA A 194 -10.79 9.01 -7.30
N GLY A 195 -11.70 8.72 -6.36
CA GLY A 195 -12.39 7.43 -6.23
C GLY A 195 -11.52 6.29 -5.67
N GLY A 196 -10.33 6.10 -6.22
CA GLY A 196 -9.32 5.26 -5.61
C GLY A 196 -8.01 5.19 -6.39
N ALA A 197 -6.94 4.85 -5.68
CA ALA A 197 -5.62 4.64 -6.27
C ALA A 197 -4.81 3.58 -5.52
N THR A 198 -3.94 2.92 -6.28
CA THR A 198 -2.87 2.07 -5.77
C THR A 198 -1.54 2.69 -6.16
N LEU A 199 -0.70 2.99 -5.16
CA LEU A 199 0.61 3.61 -5.33
C LEU A 199 1.69 2.56 -5.07
N PHE A 200 2.50 2.26 -6.08
CA PHE A 200 3.64 1.36 -5.98
C PHE A 200 4.94 2.18 -5.89
N CYS A 201 5.65 2.07 -4.76
CA CYS A 201 6.85 2.85 -4.46
C CYS A 201 8.04 1.92 -4.18
N SER A 202 9.14 2.08 -4.91
CA SER A 202 10.36 1.29 -4.65
C SER A 202 11.21 1.79 -3.49
N GLY A 203 10.99 3.05 -3.09
CA GLY A 203 11.65 3.72 -2.00
C GLY A 203 10.66 4.09 -0.91
N ASN A 204 10.88 5.26 -0.32
CA ASN A 204 10.10 5.72 0.83
C ASN A 204 8.85 6.47 0.39
N VAL A 205 7.85 6.45 1.27
CA VAL A 205 6.63 7.24 1.16
C VAL A 205 6.57 8.18 2.35
N THR A 206 6.44 9.48 2.12
CA THR A 206 6.32 10.51 3.16
C THR A 206 5.08 11.36 2.93
N ILE A 207 4.16 11.33 3.89
CA ILE A 207 2.92 12.13 3.82
C ILE A 207 2.91 13.08 5.02
N SER A 208 3.27 14.33 4.77
CA SER A 208 3.23 15.43 5.74
C SER A 208 2.11 16.42 5.46
N GLY A 209 1.58 16.44 4.23
CA GLY A 209 0.38 17.17 3.85
C GLY A 209 -0.91 16.36 4.01
N ASN A 210 -1.93 16.72 3.24
CA ASN A 210 -3.24 16.07 3.27
C ASN A 210 -3.40 15.15 2.06
N VAL A 211 -3.89 13.93 2.29
CA VAL A 211 -4.33 13.02 1.23
C VAL A 211 -5.82 12.75 1.41
N VAL A 212 -6.63 13.21 0.47
CA VAL A 212 -8.09 13.12 0.52
C VAL A 212 -8.56 12.18 -0.57
N VAL A 213 -9.07 11.02 -0.18
CA VAL A 213 -9.66 10.03 -1.08
C VAL A 213 -11.15 10.32 -1.22
N THR A 214 -11.56 10.68 -2.43
CA THR A 214 -12.95 11.00 -2.72
C THR A 214 -13.78 9.75 -2.90
N ALA A 215 -15.08 9.87 -2.68
CA ALA A 215 -16.03 8.77 -2.69
C ALA A 215 -16.38 8.33 -4.13
N PRO A 216 -16.07 7.09 -4.55
CA PRO A 216 -16.38 6.59 -5.89
C PRO A 216 -17.81 6.05 -6.02
N ILE A 217 -18.41 5.59 -4.91
CA ILE A 217 -19.68 4.86 -4.95
C ILE A 217 -20.83 5.81 -4.60
N ALA A 218 -21.72 6.01 -5.55
CA ALA A 218 -22.85 6.92 -5.40
C ALA A 218 -23.85 6.46 -4.32
N GLY A 219 -24.30 7.40 -3.50
CA GLY A 219 -25.50 7.23 -2.70
C GLY A 219 -26.76 7.11 -3.57
N GLY A 220 -27.84 6.60 -2.97
CA GLY A 220 -29.13 6.48 -3.65
C GLY A 220 -29.65 7.84 -4.09
N SER A 221 -30.11 7.91 -5.34
CA SER A 221 -30.56 9.16 -5.97
C SER A 221 -31.64 9.87 -5.16
N GLY A 222 -31.65 11.21 -5.25
CA GLY A 222 -32.81 12.02 -4.88
C GLY A 222 -33.83 12.06 -6.01
N HIS A 223 -35.03 12.51 -5.73
CA HIS A 223 -36.10 12.73 -6.72
C HIS A 223 -36.37 14.21 -6.92
N TYR A 224 -36.74 14.59 -8.14
CA TYR A 224 -37.16 15.94 -8.51
C TYR A 224 -38.51 15.92 -9.25
N GLY A 225 -39.47 16.71 -8.79
CA GLY A 225 -40.68 17.04 -9.56
C GLY A 225 -41.71 15.90 -9.66
N VAL A 226 -41.71 14.98 -8.69
CA VAL A 226 -42.64 13.85 -8.68
C VAL A 226 -44.04 14.32 -8.29
N PHE A 227 -45.01 14.12 -9.18
CA PHE A 227 -46.44 14.18 -8.88
C PHE A 227 -46.92 12.77 -8.52
N ALA A 228 -46.91 12.41 -7.23
CA ALA A 228 -47.34 11.08 -6.81
C ALA A 228 -48.61 11.15 -5.98
N PRO A 229 -49.69 10.42 -6.36
CA PRO A 229 -50.85 10.20 -5.50
C PRO A 229 -50.65 9.08 -4.47
N GLN A 230 -49.46 8.45 -4.42
CA GLN A 230 -49.11 7.32 -3.53
C GLN A 230 -47.65 7.41 -3.05
N SER A 231 -47.27 6.63 -2.02
CA SER A 231 -45.91 6.57 -1.48
C SER A 231 -44.87 6.22 -2.56
N TYR A 232 -43.74 6.94 -2.57
CA TYR A 232 -42.70 6.75 -3.58
C TYR A 232 -41.50 6.01 -2.98
N PRO A 233 -41.04 4.90 -3.59
CA PRO A 233 -39.92 4.13 -3.07
C PRO A 233 -38.64 4.97 -3.12
N ASN A 234 -37.78 4.77 -2.13
CA ASN A 234 -36.47 5.37 -2.14
C ASN A 234 -35.49 4.58 -3.02
N TYR A 235 -34.45 5.26 -3.50
CA TYR A 235 -33.35 4.60 -4.20
C TYR A 235 -32.34 4.05 -3.19
N ILE A 236 -32.00 2.77 -3.34
CA ILE A 236 -30.97 2.08 -2.56
C ILE A 236 -29.60 2.67 -2.94
N GLY A 237 -28.69 2.78 -1.96
CA GLY A 237 -27.31 3.19 -2.22
C GLY A 237 -26.55 2.15 -3.06
N ALA A 238 -25.63 2.59 -3.90
CA ALA A 238 -24.83 1.66 -4.72
C ALA A 238 -23.75 0.94 -3.88
N GLY A 239 -23.21 -0.14 -4.43
CA GLY A 239 -22.11 -0.91 -3.83
C GLY A 239 -22.58 -2.06 -2.92
N VAL A 240 -21.63 -2.90 -2.53
CA VAL A 240 -21.87 -3.99 -1.56
C VAL A 240 -22.31 -3.34 -0.25
N GLY A 241 -23.38 -3.82 0.38
CA GLY A 241 -23.84 -3.23 1.66
C GLY A 241 -24.44 -1.82 1.56
N GLY A 242 -24.74 -1.34 0.34
CA GLY A 242 -25.40 -0.05 0.13
C GLY A 242 -26.71 0.08 0.91
N GLY A 243 -26.96 1.27 1.44
CA GLY A 243 -28.07 1.55 2.34
C GLY A 243 -29.41 1.14 1.73
N ALA A 244 -30.17 0.36 2.49
CA ALA A 244 -31.45 -0.22 2.08
C ALA A 244 -32.66 0.69 2.38
N SER A 245 -33.79 0.31 1.79
CA SER A 245 -35.06 1.03 1.81
C SER A 245 -35.80 0.98 3.16
N VAL A 246 -36.88 1.75 3.22
CA VAL A 246 -37.80 1.93 4.37
C VAL A 246 -37.81 0.78 5.37
N ASN A 247 -37.52 1.10 6.64
CA ASN A 247 -37.56 0.16 7.78
C ASN A 247 -36.63 -1.07 7.63
N SER A 248 -35.65 -1.05 6.72
CA SER A 248 -34.64 -2.10 6.64
C SER A 248 -33.79 -2.11 7.91
N ILE A 249 -33.60 -3.30 8.47
CA ILE A 249 -32.58 -3.59 9.48
C ILE A 249 -31.21 -3.34 8.83
N SER A 250 -30.26 -2.80 9.60
CA SER A 250 -28.88 -2.45 9.19
C SER A 250 -28.29 -3.38 8.12
N THR A 251 -27.64 -2.82 7.10
CA THR A 251 -27.01 -3.61 6.04
C THR A 251 -25.78 -4.35 6.57
N ASN A 252 -25.62 -5.62 6.19
CA ASN A 252 -24.49 -6.45 6.61
C ASN A 252 -23.16 -5.82 6.23
N THR A 253 -22.15 -5.93 7.11
CA THR A 253 -20.79 -5.52 6.79
C THR A 253 -20.15 -6.46 5.78
N TYR A 254 -19.27 -5.93 4.94
CA TYR A 254 -18.40 -6.72 4.08
C TYR A 254 -16.94 -6.39 4.34
N SER A 255 -16.07 -7.33 3.94
CA SER A 255 -14.64 -7.19 4.06
C SER A 255 -14.07 -6.42 2.87
N TYR A 256 -12.93 -5.76 3.09
CA TYR A 256 -12.17 -5.12 2.01
C TYR A 256 -11.66 -6.10 0.94
N PHE A 257 -11.69 -7.42 1.21
CA PHE A 257 -11.46 -8.46 0.19
C PHE A 257 -12.63 -8.60 -0.80
N THR A 258 -13.85 -8.23 -0.40
CA THR A 258 -15.03 -8.27 -1.27
C THR A 258 -15.09 -7.02 -2.16
N SER A 259 -14.83 -5.84 -1.57
CA SER A 259 -14.73 -4.57 -2.28
C SER A 259 -13.81 -3.64 -1.48
N PRO A 260 -12.85 -2.96 -2.12
CA PRO A 260 -11.94 -2.05 -1.43
C PRO A 260 -12.53 -0.66 -1.18
N VAL A 261 -13.75 -0.39 -1.67
CA VAL A 261 -14.43 0.90 -1.52
C VAL A 261 -15.65 0.76 -0.63
N GLY A 262 -16.03 1.86 0.00
CA GLY A 262 -17.28 1.99 0.75
C GLY A 262 -18.51 1.90 -0.15
N SER A 263 -19.68 2.00 0.47
CA SER A 263 -20.99 1.90 -0.16
C SER A 263 -21.82 3.14 0.10
N GLY A 264 -22.72 3.43 -0.85
CA GLY A 264 -23.60 4.58 -0.76
C GLY A 264 -24.67 4.41 0.31
N GLY A 265 -25.08 5.49 0.95
CA GLY A 265 -26.29 5.54 1.77
C GLY A 265 -27.54 5.58 0.90
N ALA A 266 -28.69 5.20 1.47
CA ALA A 266 -29.97 5.26 0.77
C ALA A 266 -30.40 6.71 0.48
N GLY A 267 -31.07 6.93 -0.65
CA GLY A 267 -31.83 8.16 -0.88
C GLY A 267 -33.08 8.21 0.01
N SER A 268 -33.72 9.37 0.10
CA SER A 268 -34.92 9.55 0.93
C SER A 268 -36.18 8.90 0.36
N PHE A 269 -37.13 8.63 1.25
CA PHE A 269 -38.46 8.10 0.98
C PHE A 269 -39.54 9.19 1.11
N ILE A 270 -40.62 9.05 0.35
CA ILE A 270 -41.83 9.90 0.45
C ILE A 270 -43.01 9.02 0.82
N ALA A 271 -43.68 9.32 1.94
CA ALA A 271 -44.91 8.65 2.34
C ALA A 271 -46.14 9.54 2.08
N ASN A 272 -47.17 8.94 1.48
CA ASN A 272 -48.57 9.38 1.45
C ASN A 272 -48.84 10.84 1.06
N LEU A 273 -48.82 11.13 -0.25
CA LEU A 273 -49.22 12.42 -0.80
C LEU A 273 -50.62 12.33 -1.41
N ALA A 274 -51.65 12.63 -0.64
CA ALA A 274 -52.92 13.02 -1.23
C ALA A 274 -52.76 14.44 -1.82
N GLY A 275 -52.88 14.60 -3.15
CA GLY A 275 -53.01 15.94 -3.75
C GLY A 275 -51.96 16.39 -4.78
N GLY A 276 -51.05 15.53 -5.25
CA GLY A 276 -50.23 15.84 -6.44
C GLY A 276 -49.26 17.01 -6.25
N ILE A 277 -48.49 17.01 -5.17
CA ILE A 277 -47.48 18.04 -4.88
C ILE A 277 -46.14 17.68 -5.51
N ALA A 278 -45.49 18.64 -6.18
CA ALA A 278 -44.12 18.50 -6.65
C ALA A 278 -43.12 18.67 -5.50
N MET A 279 -42.31 17.64 -5.23
CA MET A 279 -41.35 17.62 -4.12
C MET A 279 -39.93 17.32 -4.59
N ARG A 280 -38.94 17.77 -3.81
CA ARG A 280 -37.54 17.37 -3.95
C ARG A 280 -37.15 16.47 -2.79
N THR A 281 -36.54 15.32 -3.08
CA THR A 281 -35.93 14.48 -2.04
C THR A 281 -34.42 14.48 -2.13
N PRO A 282 -33.71 14.47 -0.99
CA PRO A 282 -32.26 14.49 -0.98
C PRO A 282 -31.64 13.16 -1.43
N ARG A 283 -30.39 13.26 -1.89
CA ARG A 283 -29.55 12.10 -2.23
C ARG A 283 -28.89 11.52 -0.98
N GLY A 284 -28.71 10.20 -0.97
CA GLY A 284 -27.83 9.53 -0.02
C GLY A 284 -26.37 9.97 -0.17
N GLY A 285 -25.60 9.82 0.90
CA GLY A 285 -24.18 10.08 0.92
C GLY A 285 -23.40 9.01 0.14
N ASN A 286 -22.30 9.41 -0.51
CA ASN A 286 -21.44 8.48 -1.24
C ASN A 286 -20.52 7.68 -0.31
N GLY A 287 -20.20 6.45 -0.70
CA GLY A 287 -19.26 5.59 0.03
C GLY A 287 -17.80 6.00 -0.23
N GLY A 288 -16.98 6.02 0.82
CA GLY A 288 -15.58 6.45 0.77
C GLY A 288 -14.72 5.62 -0.20
N GLY A 289 -13.67 6.24 -0.73
CA GLY A 289 -12.80 5.62 -1.72
C GLY A 289 -11.72 4.69 -1.15
N CYS A 290 -10.79 4.32 -2.02
CA CYS A 290 -9.71 3.39 -1.71
C CYS A 290 -8.33 4.04 -1.92
N LEU A 291 -7.45 3.98 -0.93
CA LEU A 291 -6.03 4.25 -1.11
C LEU A 291 -5.21 3.05 -0.64
N ILE A 292 -4.46 2.46 -1.56
CA ILE A 292 -3.48 1.41 -1.27
C ILE A 292 -2.10 1.98 -1.58
N ILE A 293 -1.17 1.83 -0.63
CA ILE A 293 0.23 2.22 -0.81
C ILE A 293 1.09 0.98 -0.57
N GLU A 294 1.90 0.62 -1.57
CA GLU A 294 2.87 -0.46 -1.50
C GLU A 294 4.27 0.11 -1.61
N ALA A 295 5.02 0.11 -0.51
CA ALA A 295 6.37 0.66 -0.44
C ALA A 295 7.41 -0.43 -0.13
N ALA A 296 8.50 -0.49 -0.90
CA ALA A 296 9.66 -1.28 -0.48
C ALA A 296 10.46 -0.57 0.63
N GLY A 297 10.38 0.76 0.71
CA GLY A 297 10.90 1.57 1.80
C GLY A 297 9.94 1.71 2.98
N THR A 298 10.21 2.68 3.85
CA THR A 298 9.32 3.04 4.97
C THR A 298 8.18 3.93 4.50
N ILE A 299 6.98 3.71 5.04
CA ILE A 299 5.86 4.66 4.92
C ILE A 299 5.81 5.50 6.20
N THR A 300 5.97 6.81 6.06
CA THR A 300 5.90 7.77 7.17
C THR A 300 4.73 8.71 6.96
N VAL A 301 3.84 8.81 7.95
CA VAL A 301 2.71 9.73 7.96
C VAL A 301 2.85 10.68 9.16
N THR A 302 2.98 11.97 8.87
CA THR A 302 2.94 13.09 9.83
C THR A 302 1.74 14.01 9.56
N GLY A 303 1.16 13.95 8.35
CA GLY A 303 -0.02 14.70 7.95
C GLY A 303 -1.31 13.88 8.05
N THR A 304 -2.24 14.09 7.12
CA THR A 304 -3.57 13.45 7.15
C THR A 304 -3.81 12.54 5.94
N ILE A 305 -4.49 11.43 6.16
CA ILE A 305 -5.06 10.57 5.10
C ILE A 305 -6.51 10.31 5.45
N THR A 306 -7.43 10.68 4.55
CA THR A 306 -8.87 10.52 4.77
C THR A 306 -9.53 9.80 3.61
N ALA A 307 -10.21 8.69 3.87
CA ALA A 307 -11.11 8.01 2.95
C ALA A 307 -12.48 7.87 3.62
N ASN A 308 -13.15 9.00 3.83
CA ASN A 308 -14.41 9.05 4.57
C ASN A 308 -15.62 8.91 3.64
N GLY A 309 -16.72 8.39 4.18
CA GLY A 309 -18.02 8.48 3.53
C GLY A 309 -18.55 9.91 3.57
N GLU A 310 -19.37 10.25 2.58
CA GLU A 310 -20.07 11.54 2.55
C GLU A 310 -21.35 11.48 3.36
N ASN A 311 -21.73 12.63 3.91
CA ASN A 311 -23.00 12.79 4.61
C ASN A 311 -24.17 12.66 3.62
N GLY A 312 -25.28 12.10 4.08
CA GLY A 312 -26.56 12.21 3.37
C GLY A 312 -26.96 13.68 3.26
N GLN A 313 -27.53 14.07 2.12
CA GLN A 313 -27.94 15.45 1.94
C GLN A 313 -29.11 15.78 2.89
N GLY A 314 -29.00 16.90 3.61
CA GLY A 314 -30.12 17.53 4.31
C GLY A 314 -30.81 18.52 3.40
N ASN A 315 -32.09 18.80 3.64
CA ASN A 315 -32.99 19.68 2.89
C ASN A 315 -33.78 18.99 1.77
N ALA A 316 -34.73 18.16 2.18
CA ALA A 316 -35.94 18.02 1.39
C ALA A 316 -36.67 19.37 1.36
N SER A 317 -36.85 19.95 0.17
CA SER A 317 -37.60 21.20 0.01
C SER A 317 -38.94 20.91 -0.64
N VAL A 318 -40.02 21.39 -0.03
CA VAL A 318 -41.31 21.53 -0.73
C VAL A 318 -41.18 22.74 -1.65
N LEU A 319 -41.39 22.57 -2.96
CA LEU A 319 -41.41 23.69 -3.90
C LEU A 319 -42.69 24.48 -3.62
N ASN A 320 -42.51 25.71 -3.12
CA ASN A 320 -43.57 26.61 -2.69
C ASN A 320 -44.67 26.76 -3.75
N PHE A 321 -45.93 26.64 -3.32
CA PHE A 321 -47.10 26.94 -4.15
C PHE A 321 -47.25 28.45 -4.26
N ALA A 322 -47.51 28.94 -5.48
CA ALA A 322 -48.11 30.24 -5.66
C ALA A 322 -49.58 30.17 -5.15
N GLY A 323 -49.82 30.52 -3.89
CA GLY A 323 -51.17 30.92 -3.43
C GLY A 323 -51.85 30.18 -2.28
N GLY A 324 -51.14 29.68 -1.26
CA GLY A 324 -51.83 29.25 -0.03
C GLY A 324 -50.90 28.76 1.07
N ALA A 325 -51.04 29.32 2.27
CA ALA A 325 -50.32 28.86 3.44
C ALA A 325 -50.67 27.38 3.74
N LEU A 326 -49.65 26.56 3.97
CA LEU A 326 -49.71 25.16 4.41
C LEU A 326 -50.19 25.03 5.87
N THR A 327 -51.25 25.74 6.25
CA THR A 327 -51.91 25.54 7.53
C THR A 327 -52.95 24.44 7.34
N GLY A 328 -52.51 23.18 7.44
CA GLY A 328 -53.42 22.03 7.48
C GLY A 328 -53.15 20.92 6.47
N PHE A 329 -51.90 20.57 6.18
CA PHE A 329 -51.58 19.34 5.46
C PHE A 329 -51.31 18.21 6.45
N PRO A 330 -52.25 17.25 6.66
CA PRO A 330 -52.01 16.12 7.54
C PRO A 330 -51.47 14.96 6.70
N GLY A 331 -50.16 14.70 6.76
CA GLY A 331 -49.64 13.35 6.46
C GLY A 331 -48.67 13.16 5.29
N GLY A 332 -48.16 14.21 4.65
CA GLY A 332 -47.05 14.08 3.69
C GLY A 332 -45.70 14.02 4.40
N LEU A 333 -45.01 12.87 4.36
CA LEU A 333 -43.76 12.64 5.12
C LEU A 333 -42.57 12.49 4.16
N ILE A 334 -41.49 13.27 4.37
CA ILE A 334 -40.20 13.08 3.66
C ILE A 334 -39.11 12.72 4.65
N THR A 335 -38.45 11.59 4.44
CA THR A 335 -37.32 11.18 5.29
C THR A 335 -36.04 11.92 4.96
N GLY A 336 -35.10 11.93 5.91
CA GLY A 336 -33.70 12.16 5.60
C GLY A 336 -33.11 11.13 4.64
N ALA A 337 -31.89 11.38 4.16
CA ALA A 337 -31.11 10.46 3.31
C ALA A 337 -29.96 9.84 4.09
N GLY A 338 -29.65 8.56 3.86
CA GLY A 338 -28.61 7.82 4.59
C GLY A 338 -27.20 8.33 4.30
N GLY A 339 -26.32 8.26 5.30
CA GLY A 339 -24.90 8.54 5.12
C GLY A 339 -24.16 7.41 4.39
N GLY A 340 -23.13 7.73 3.61
CA GLY A 340 -22.28 6.73 2.96
C GLY A 340 -21.27 6.13 3.94
N SER A 341 -20.83 4.89 3.72
CA SER A 341 -19.83 4.28 4.60
C SER A 341 -18.41 4.82 4.36
N GLY A 342 -17.52 4.59 5.32
CA GLY A 342 -16.09 4.86 5.16
C GLY A 342 -15.45 4.06 4.03
N GLY A 343 -14.23 4.42 3.67
CA GLY A 343 -13.42 3.80 2.62
C GLY A 343 -12.30 2.93 3.18
N LEU A 344 -11.29 2.64 2.34
CA LEU A 344 -10.11 1.86 2.68
C LEU A 344 -8.85 2.72 2.64
N ILE A 345 -8.05 2.63 3.71
CA ILE A 345 -6.65 3.00 3.70
C ILE A 345 -5.84 1.74 3.97
N TRP A 346 -4.99 1.33 3.01
CA TRP A 346 -4.10 0.20 3.18
C TRP A 346 -2.64 0.60 2.97
N LEU A 347 -1.85 0.57 4.05
CA LEU A 347 -0.43 0.87 4.03
C LEU A 347 0.37 -0.45 4.09
N LYS A 348 1.05 -0.78 3.00
CA LYS A 348 1.88 -1.99 2.85
C LYS A 348 3.34 -1.57 2.71
N SER A 349 4.20 -2.03 3.61
CA SER A 349 5.64 -1.74 3.55
C SER A 349 6.48 -2.98 3.77
N LEU A 350 7.58 -3.12 3.02
CA LEU A 350 8.58 -4.17 3.28
C LEU A 350 9.51 -3.84 4.47
N ARG A 351 9.37 -2.66 5.08
CA ARG A 351 10.21 -2.20 6.19
C ARG A 351 9.41 -1.79 7.40
N SER A 352 8.68 -0.68 7.28
CA SER A 352 7.89 -0.16 8.39
C SER A 352 6.80 0.79 7.94
N VAL A 353 5.73 0.85 8.74
CA VAL A 353 4.71 1.89 8.69
C VAL A 353 4.78 2.68 9.98
N VAL A 354 5.00 3.99 9.88
CA VAL A 354 5.08 4.90 11.02
C VAL A 354 4.07 6.03 10.84
N ALA A 355 3.08 6.11 11.71
CA ALA A 355 2.21 7.26 11.85
C ALA A 355 2.50 7.91 13.21
N SER A 356 2.93 9.17 13.18
CA SER A 356 3.48 9.87 14.35
C SER A 356 2.46 10.79 15.03
N ALA A 357 2.81 11.33 16.19
CA ALA A 357 1.98 12.30 16.90
C ALA A 357 1.62 13.49 15.99
N GLY A 358 0.32 13.82 15.92
CA GLY A 358 -0.23 14.86 15.04
C GLY A 358 -0.69 14.37 13.67
N SER A 359 -0.37 13.13 13.28
CA SER A 359 -0.93 12.53 12.07
C SER A 359 -2.38 12.07 12.27
N GLN A 360 -3.16 12.03 11.19
CA GLN A 360 -4.54 11.55 11.21
C GLN A 360 -4.80 10.54 10.09
N LEU A 361 -5.34 9.38 10.44
CA LEU A 361 -5.82 8.37 9.50
C LEU A 361 -7.32 8.19 9.73
N SER A 362 -8.13 8.51 8.73
CA SER A 362 -9.60 8.55 8.88
C SER A 362 -10.30 7.74 7.81
N VAL A 363 -11.17 6.84 8.25
CA VAL A 363 -12.09 6.05 7.42
C VAL A 363 -13.48 6.07 8.04
N LYS A 364 -13.98 7.26 8.40
CA LYS A 364 -15.29 7.39 9.05
C LYS A 364 -16.44 7.26 8.06
N GLY A 365 -17.58 6.81 8.56
CA GLY A 365 -18.85 6.92 7.85
C GLY A 365 -19.34 8.37 7.81
N GLY A 366 -20.19 8.67 6.84
CA GLY A 366 -20.89 9.95 6.73
C GLY A 366 -22.17 9.97 7.56
N ASP A 367 -22.57 11.14 8.01
CA ASP A 367 -23.76 11.34 8.84
C ASP A 367 -25.05 11.20 8.02
N GLY A 368 -26.13 10.78 8.68
CA GLY A 368 -27.46 10.75 8.08
C GLY A 368 -28.04 12.17 7.91
N GLY A 369 -28.64 12.44 6.76
CA GLY A 369 -29.32 13.71 6.48
C GLY A 369 -30.62 13.88 7.27
N THR A 370 -31.04 15.14 7.43
CA THR A 370 -32.31 15.51 8.08
C THR A 370 -33.46 15.54 7.07
N GLY A 371 -34.60 14.92 7.43
CA GLY A 371 -35.86 15.01 6.68
C GLY A 371 -36.61 16.33 6.88
N TYR A 372 -37.78 16.46 6.25
CA TYR A 372 -38.65 17.64 6.44
C TYR A 372 -39.42 17.53 7.77
N PRO A 373 -39.44 18.59 8.60
CA PRO A 373 -40.20 18.60 9.85
C PRO A 373 -41.70 18.83 9.61
N ASP A 374 -42.55 17.87 9.98
CA ASP A 374 -43.94 18.16 10.35
C ASP A 374 -44.04 18.19 11.88
N ALA A 375 -44.95 19.02 12.41
CA ALA A 375 -45.12 19.46 13.80
C ALA A 375 -45.29 18.35 14.86
N SER A 376 -45.16 17.07 14.50
CA SER A 376 -45.24 15.95 15.45
C SER A 376 -44.25 14.80 15.23
N THR A 377 -43.54 14.71 14.09
CA THR A 377 -42.57 13.62 13.82
C THR A 377 -41.44 14.02 12.86
N PHE A 378 -40.19 13.93 13.30
CA PHE A 378 -39.03 14.04 12.42
C PHE A 378 -38.67 12.67 11.85
N GLN A 379 -38.45 12.56 10.54
CA GLN A 379 -37.99 11.32 9.91
C GLN A 379 -36.49 11.40 9.60
N THR A 380 -35.73 10.56 10.28
CA THR A 380 -34.25 10.61 10.33
C THR A 380 -33.63 9.49 9.55
N ALA A 381 -32.51 9.75 8.88
CA ALA A 381 -31.73 8.69 8.26
C ALA A 381 -30.63 8.16 9.19
N GLY A 382 -30.23 6.92 8.93
CA GLY A 382 -29.07 6.32 9.58
C GLY A 382 -27.74 6.86 9.08
N GLY A 383 -26.76 6.92 9.98
CA GLY A 383 -25.37 7.21 9.61
C GLY A 383 -24.70 6.04 8.91
N GLY A 384 -23.72 6.30 8.05
CA GLY A 384 -22.93 5.26 7.40
C GLY A 384 -22.00 4.53 8.39
N GLY A 385 -21.73 3.26 8.16
CA GLY A 385 -20.69 2.52 8.89
C GLY A 385 -19.30 3.11 8.65
N GLY A 386 -18.34 2.83 9.53
CA GLY A 386 -16.93 3.21 9.34
C GLY A 386 -16.30 2.55 8.10
N GLY A 387 -14.97 2.41 8.08
CA GLY A 387 -14.25 1.77 6.99
C GLY A 387 -13.05 0.97 7.50
N TRP A 388 -12.14 0.61 6.60
CA TRP A 388 -10.98 -0.20 6.93
C TRP A 388 -9.69 0.62 6.93
N LEU A 389 -8.95 0.55 8.03
CA LEU A 389 -7.53 0.92 8.06
C LEU A 389 -6.71 -0.35 8.22
N VAL A 390 -5.91 -0.68 7.21
CA VAL A 390 -5.06 -1.88 7.20
C VAL A 390 -3.60 -1.46 7.11
N THR A 391 -2.76 -2.03 7.96
CA THR A 391 -1.31 -1.87 7.89
C THR A 391 -0.66 -3.24 7.80
N THR A 392 0.29 -3.37 6.88
CA THR A 392 1.05 -4.61 6.67
C THR A 392 2.53 -4.25 6.54
N ALA A 393 3.33 -4.51 7.58
CA ALA A 393 4.77 -4.29 7.53
C ALA A 393 5.51 -5.07 8.61
N PRO A 394 6.84 -5.26 8.50
CA PRO A 394 7.63 -5.87 9.58
C PRO A 394 7.58 -5.12 10.90
N THR A 395 7.40 -3.80 10.86
CA THR A 395 7.22 -2.98 12.05
C THR A 395 6.15 -1.93 11.78
N VAL A 396 5.13 -1.89 12.62
CA VAL A 396 4.07 -0.88 12.57
C VAL A 396 4.08 -0.08 13.86
N ASN A 397 4.20 1.24 13.76
CA ASN A 397 4.07 2.16 14.89
C ASN A 397 3.02 3.23 14.55
N LEU A 398 1.87 3.17 15.23
CA LEU A 398 0.80 4.16 15.11
C LEU A 398 0.65 4.99 16.40
N THR A 399 1.65 4.95 17.29
CA THR A 399 1.57 5.60 18.60
C THR A 399 1.48 7.11 18.45
N GLY A 400 0.43 7.70 19.01
CA GLY A 400 0.16 9.14 18.93
C GLY A 400 -0.56 9.59 17.66
N ALA A 401 -0.77 8.71 16.67
CA ALA A 401 -1.60 9.02 15.51
C ALA A 401 -3.09 9.01 15.88
N ALA A 402 -3.86 9.95 15.35
CA ALA A 402 -5.31 9.99 15.49
C ALA A 402 -5.98 9.03 14.49
N ILE A 403 -6.41 7.87 14.95
CA ILE A 403 -7.09 6.85 14.15
C ILE A 403 -8.61 7.01 14.26
N ASN A 404 -9.26 7.52 13.22
CA ASN A 404 -10.69 7.81 13.21
C ASN A 404 -11.47 6.76 12.42
N LEU A 405 -12.11 5.85 13.16
CA LEU A 405 -12.89 4.73 12.60
C LEU A 405 -14.39 4.91 12.86
N ASN A 406 -14.85 6.08 13.27
CA ASN A 406 -16.23 6.26 13.72
C ASN A 406 -17.24 5.98 12.59
N GLY A 407 -18.37 5.38 12.92
CA GLY A 407 -19.54 5.47 12.05
C GLY A 407 -20.08 6.90 12.04
N GLY A 408 -20.84 7.24 11.01
CA GLY A 408 -21.58 8.48 10.96
C GLY A 408 -22.70 8.49 11.98
N VAL A 409 -23.09 9.68 12.43
CA VAL A 409 -24.19 9.85 13.38
C VAL A 409 -25.53 10.00 12.65
N SER A 410 -26.62 9.69 13.34
CA SER A 410 -27.93 10.19 12.93
C SER A 410 -28.11 11.62 13.46
N THR A 411 -28.79 12.46 12.70
CA THR A 411 -28.97 13.87 13.05
C THR A 411 -30.04 14.10 14.13
N ILE A 412 -30.96 13.15 14.40
CA ILE A 412 -31.97 13.20 15.49
C ILE A 412 -32.29 11.76 15.96
N ALA A 413 -32.65 11.58 17.25
CA ALA A 413 -32.71 10.27 17.93
C ALA A 413 -34.03 9.49 17.82
N THR A 414 -35.08 10.03 17.21
CA THR A 414 -36.42 9.40 17.22
C THR A 414 -36.80 8.87 15.84
N ALA A 415 -36.73 7.55 15.66
CA ALA A 415 -37.10 6.90 14.41
C ALA A 415 -38.61 6.90 14.19
N VAL A 416 -39.05 7.23 12.98
CA VAL A 416 -40.46 7.16 12.57
C VAL A 416 -40.57 6.38 11.25
N ASN A 417 -41.70 5.68 11.11
CA ASN A 417 -42.05 4.77 10.02
C ASN A 417 -41.79 5.41 8.65
N GLY A 418 -40.93 4.81 7.80
CA GLY A 418 -40.54 5.41 6.51
C GLY A 418 -39.03 5.58 6.32
N SER A 419 -38.27 5.66 7.42
CA SER A 419 -36.86 6.06 7.44
C SER A 419 -35.89 5.10 6.74
N VAL A 420 -34.72 5.62 6.33
CA VAL A 420 -33.74 4.93 5.48
C VAL A 420 -32.40 4.70 6.17
N SER A 421 -31.64 3.69 5.73
CA SER A 421 -30.37 3.29 6.35
C SER A 421 -29.13 3.89 5.66
N GLY A 422 -28.02 3.96 6.41
CA GLY A 422 -26.71 4.30 5.88
C GLY A 422 -26.02 3.13 5.17
N GLY A 423 -24.99 3.41 4.38
CA GLY A 423 -24.14 2.37 3.79
C GLY A 423 -23.32 1.65 4.85
N SER A 424 -22.91 0.40 4.61
CA SER A 424 -21.98 -0.35 5.47
C SER A 424 -20.60 -0.50 4.83
N PHE A 425 -19.54 -0.64 5.62
CA PHE A 425 -18.21 -1.14 5.22
C PHE A 425 -17.37 -1.34 6.48
N ALA A 426 -16.86 -2.54 6.78
CA ALA A 426 -16.18 -2.83 8.07
C ALA A 426 -17.06 -2.70 9.34
N GLY A 427 -17.84 -1.61 9.47
CA GLY A 427 -18.92 -1.37 10.40
C GLY A 427 -20.27 -1.37 9.68
N LEU A 428 -21.33 -1.76 10.42
CA LEU A 428 -22.71 -1.79 9.94
C LEU A 428 -23.20 -0.36 9.68
N GLY A 429 -23.99 -0.20 8.62
CA GLY A 429 -24.74 1.04 8.40
C GLY A 429 -25.83 1.20 9.46
N GLY A 430 -26.00 2.41 9.97
CA GLY A 430 -27.04 2.74 10.93
C GLY A 430 -28.41 2.57 10.30
N GLY A 431 -29.34 2.00 11.06
CA GLY A 431 -30.76 2.08 10.73
C GLY A 431 -31.34 3.48 10.98
N PRO A 432 -32.64 3.66 10.75
CA PRO A 432 -33.38 4.87 11.13
C PRO A 432 -33.05 5.40 12.53
N GLY A 433 -32.59 6.65 12.63
CA GLY A 433 -32.28 7.30 13.91
C GLY A 433 -31.05 6.73 14.62
N GLN A 434 -30.32 5.81 13.98
CA GLN A 434 -29.16 5.13 14.55
C GLN A 434 -27.87 5.59 13.89
N ALA A 435 -26.81 5.69 14.70
CA ALA A 435 -25.46 5.85 14.18
C ALA A 435 -24.99 4.57 13.49
N GLY A 436 -24.08 4.71 12.52
CA GLY A 436 -23.35 3.57 11.98
C GLY A 436 -22.37 3.01 13.01
N SER A 437 -22.05 1.72 12.88
CA SER A 437 -21.02 1.11 13.71
C SER A 437 -19.64 1.59 13.29
N VAL A 438 -18.71 1.55 14.24
CA VAL A 438 -17.28 1.82 14.00
C VAL A 438 -16.70 0.85 12.97
N GLY A 439 -15.75 1.35 12.18
CA GLY A 439 -14.92 0.60 11.26
C GLY A 439 -13.84 -0.20 11.97
N GLN A 440 -12.87 -0.71 11.21
CA GLN A 440 -11.88 -1.65 11.71
C GLN A 440 -10.45 -1.21 11.40
N LEU A 441 -9.58 -1.35 12.40
CA LEU A 441 -8.14 -1.28 12.26
C LEU A 441 -7.56 -2.69 12.27
N GLN A 442 -6.78 -3.03 11.25
CA GLN A 442 -6.02 -4.27 11.21
C GLN A 442 -4.52 -3.97 11.09
N VAL A 443 -3.76 -4.43 12.08
CA VAL A 443 -2.30 -4.34 12.08
C VAL A 443 -1.72 -5.72 11.83
N ARG A 444 -0.95 -5.86 10.75
CA ARG A 444 -0.30 -7.11 10.34
C ARG A 444 1.20 -6.94 10.35
N ASN A 445 1.86 -7.57 11.32
CA ASN A 445 3.31 -7.69 11.32
C ASN A 445 3.72 -8.86 10.43
N ILE A 446 4.51 -8.60 9.39
CA ILE A 446 5.02 -9.63 8.49
C ILE A 446 6.51 -9.87 8.71
N ILE A 447 6.94 -11.13 8.66
CA ILE A 447 8.37 -11.44 8.65
C ILE A 447 8.82 -11.32 7.19
N PRO A 448 9.74 -10.40 6.84
CA PRO A 448 10.28 -10.37 5.49
C PRO A 448 11.03 -11.69 5.26
N ILE A 449 10.63 -12.44 4.24
CA ILE A 449 11.28 -13.69 3.80
C ILE A 449 12.51 -13.34 2.97
#